data_AF-A0A286GZ72-F1
#
_entry.id   AF-A0A286GZ72-F1
#
_cell.length_a   1.000
_cell.length_b   1.000
_cell.length_c   1.000
_cell.angle_alpha   90.00
_cell.angle_beta   90.00
_cell.angle_gamma   90.00
#
_symmetry.space_group_name_H-M   'P 1'
#
loop_
_entity.id
_entity.type
_entity.pdbx_description
1 polymer ?
#
loop_
_entity_poly.entity_id
_entity_poly.type
_entity_poly.pdbx_seq_one_letter_code
_entity_poly.pdbx_strand_id
1 'polypeptide(L)'
;MQGMSRSGRRAVPLAMATVLVLGTTACTGGTTTGPAAPAEASSTGPGPVARDEVLLGELLQFRRDVPARRLQVRLTTGVDGLVVETVELVARGLPTAESTATGVALRPGMPLDFPVPAGAGDCAVEPGAPTARVRLRDGTGARREVTVLLQDGGLVHRLHRDDCAEQSLRSLVTIEVTAIDAVPTDDGPALEVVVRLSRIGGTTPVRVTGLGSNTVYSVTARGPLPTLDRQEAVDLDLRLLPARCDVHALGESYRTGLIGLVLAVGDDGPRPFVLTPEPADRARLETFAVETCRARTE
;
A
#
# COMPACT_ATOMS: atom_id res chain seq x y z
N MET A 1 -48.90 -26.16 35.12
CA MET A 1 -48.58 -27.36 34.30
C MET A 1 -47.25 -27.09 33.62
N GLN A 2 -46.11 -27.29 34.29
CA GLN A 2 -45.35 -28.56 34.42
C GLN A 2 -45.10 -29.24 33.06
N GLY A 3 -43.83 -29.27 32.67
CA GLY A 3 -43.31 -29.98 31.50
C GLY A 3 -41.80 -29.83 31.36
N MET A 4 -41.04 -30.44 32.28
CA MET A 4 -39.58 -30.64 32.21
C MET A 4 -39.23 -31.76 31.22
N SER A 5 -38.15 -31.62 30.46
CA SER A 5 -37.23 -32.71 30.07
C SER A 5 -35.94 -32.09 29.49
N ARG A 6 -34.79 -32.08 30.20
CA ARG A 6 -33.64 -33.02 30.13
C ARG A 6 -33.24 -33.41 28.71
N SER A 7 -31.97 -33.59 28.31
CA SER A 7 -30.60 -33.39 28.81
C SER A 7 -29.74 -34.05 27.72
N GLY A 8 -28.60 -33.48 27.33
CA GLY A 8 -27.74 -34.11 26.32
C GLY A 8 -26.35 -33.49 26.23
N ARG A 9 -25.55 -33.65 27.29
CA ARG A 9 -24.10 -33.40 27.26
C ARG A 9 -23.42 -34.52 26.47
N ARG A 10 -22.56 -34.17 25.50
CA ARG A 10 -21.52 -35.07 24.98
C ARG A 10 -20.15 -34.44 25.25
N ALA A 11 -19.38 -35.13 26.07
CA ALA A 11 -17.96 -34.89 26.29
C ALA A 11 -17.17 -35.49 25.12
N VAL A 12 -16.07 -34.85 24.74
CA VAL A 12 -15.06 -35.40 23.82
C VAL A 12 -13.72 -35.41 24.57
N PRO A 13 -12.95 -36.51 24.51
CA PRO A 13 -11.82 -36.74 25.40
C PRO A 13 -10.51 -36.11 24.93
N LEU A 14 -9.68 -35.86 25.95
CA LEU A 14 -8.26 -35.52 25.93
C LEU A 14 -7.44 -36.75 25.49
N ALA A 15 -6.44 -36.58 24.62
CA ALA A 15 -5.41 -37.59 24.39
C ALA A 15 -4.01 -36.92 24.37
N MET A 16 -3.25 -37.20 25.43
CA MET A 16 -1.80 -36.99 25.52
C MET A 16 -1.07 -38.08 24.73
N ALA A 17 0.02 -37.72 24.04
CA ALA A 17 1.06 -38.67 23.66
C ALA A 17 2.44 -38.02 23.82
N THR A 18 3.17 -38.50 24.81
CA THR A 18 4.56 -38.20 25.13
C THR A 18 5.42 -39.30 24.54
N VAL A 19 6.46 -38.98 23.76
CA VAL A 19 7.53 -39.94 23.43
C VAL A 19 8.88 -39.28 23.64
N LEU A 20 9.68 -39.94 24.48
CA LEU A 20 11.03 -39.65 24.91
C LEU A 20 11.95 -40.69 24.23
N VAL A 21 13.03 -40.26 23.56
CA VAL A 21 14.16 -41.16 23.23
C VAL A 21 15.48 -40.42 23.42
N LEU A 22 16.27 -40.94 24.37
CA LEU A 22 17.70 -40.67 24.58
C LEU A 22 18.54 -41.44 23.54
N GLY A 23 19.67 -40.87 23.13
CA GLY A 23 20.71 -41.57 22.39
C GLY A 23 22.08 -40.91 22.57
N THR A 24 22.88 -41.47 23.49
CA THR A 24 24.29 -41.14 23.74
C THR A 24 25.21 -41.99 22.87
N THR A 25 26.27 -41.42 22.28
CA THR A 25 27.53 -42.14 22.01
C THR A 25 28.72 -41.19 21.95
N ALA A 26 29.72 -41.49 22.77
CA ALA A 26 31.04 -40.86 22.84
C ALA A 26 32.06 -41.64 21.97
N CYS A 27 33.16 -40.99 21.57
CA CYS A 27 34.54 -41.49 21.69
C CYS A 27 35.58 -40.54 21.05
N THR A 28 36.38 -39.92 21.93
CA THR A 28 37.86 -39.74 21.93
C THR A 28 38.69 -39.68 20.63
N GLY A 29 39.49 -38.60 20.54
CA GLY A 29 40.96 -38.71 20.55
C GLY A 29 41.71 -38.32 19.27
N GLY A 30 42.40 -37.17 19.28
CA GLY A 30 43.38 -36.80 18.25
C GLY A 30 44.02 -35.44 18.51
N THR A 31 45.16 -35.43 19.20
CA THR A 31 45.97 -34.25 19.50
C THR A 31 46.90 -33.93 18.33
N THR A 32 46.80 -32.73 17.76
CA THR A 32 47.89 -32.17 16.94
C THR A 32 48.03 -30.67 17.17
N THR A 33 49.21 -30.29 17.62
CA THR A 33 49.70 -28.96 17.98
C THR A 33 49.96 -28.11 16.73
N GLY A 34 49.58 -26.83 16.73
CA GLY A 34 50.04 -25.85 15.75
C GLY A 34 49.36 -24.47 15.91
N PRO A 35 50.09 -23.37 16.14
CA PRO A 35 49.51 -22.08 16.49
C PRO A 35 49.17 -21.27 15.23
N ALA A 36 47.99 -20.65 15.21
CA ALA A 36 47.68 -19.56 14.29
C ALA A 36 46.82 -18.52 15.01
N ALA A 37 47.28 -17.27 14.90
CA ALA A 37 46.78 -16.08 15.57
C ALA A 37 45.27 -15.83 15.37
N PRO A 38 44.59 -15.14 16.31
CA PRO A 38 43.26 -14.63 16.05
C PRO A 38 43.38 -13.51 15.00
N ALA A 39 42.91 -13.77 13.78
CA ALA A 39 42.55 -12.71 12.86
C ALA A 39 41.31 -12.03 13.44
N GLU A 40 41.49 -10.79 13.89
CA GLU A 40 40.42 -9.87 14.23
C GLU A 40 39.41 -9.86 13.08
N ALA A 41 38.21 -10.36 13.36
CA ALA A 41 37.07 -10.17 12.47
C ALA A 41 36.74 -8.69 12.50
N SER A 42 37.26 -7.94 11.52
CA SER A 42 36.80 -6.60 11.20
C SER A 42 35.29 -6.66 10.96
N SER A 43 34.53 -6.27 11.98
CA SER A 43 33.13 -5.90 11.81
C SER A 43 33.10 -4.70 10.89
N THR A 44 32.78 -4.93 9.62
CA THR A 44 32.37 -3.88 8.68
C THR A 44 31.01 -3.36 9.15
N GLY A 45 31.02 -2.55 10.20
CA GLY A 45 29.90 -1.67 10.49
C GLY A 45 29.69 -0.75 9.29
N PRO A 46 28.45 -0.32 9.00
CA PRO A 46 28.20 0.67 7.96
C PRO A 46 29.03 1.91 8.28
N GLY A 47 29.97 2.23 7.37
CA GLY A 47 30.81 3.41 7.50
C GLY A 47 29.97 4.69 7.57
N PRO A 48 30.49 5.76 8.18
CA PRO A 48 29.77 7.02 8.27
C PRO A 48 29.38 7.52 6.87
N VAL A 49 28.10 7.81 6.69
CA VAL A 49 27.56 8.37 5.44
C VAL A 49 28.15 9.77 5.27
N ALA A 50 29.20 9.89 4.45
CA ALA A 50 29.75 11.18 4.07
C ALA A 50 28.69 11.92 3.24
N ARG A 51 28.23 13.07 3.73
CA ARG A 51 27.34 13.96 2.98
C ARG A 51 28.17 14.58 1.85
N ASP A 52 27.76 14.38 0.60
CA ASP A 52 28.33 15.13 -0.50
C ASP A 52 27.71 16.54 -0.50
N GLU A 53 28.47 17.54 -0.04
CA GLU A 53 28.03 18.94 0.00
C GLU A 53 27.74 19.52 -1.40
N VAL A 54 28.14 18.83 -2.46
CA VAL A 54 27.95 19.27 -3.85
C VAL A 54 26.55 18.95 -4.38
N LEU A 55 25.89 17.91 -3.85
CA LEU A 55 24.56 17.49 -4.28
C LEU A 55 23.51 17.67 -3.20
N LEU A 56 22.44 18.38 -3.56
CA LEU A 56 21.21 18.44 -2.78
C LEU A 56 20.21 17.44 -3.37
N GLY A 57 19.55 16.69 -2.47
CA GLY A 57 18.58 15.66 -2.84
C GLY A 57 17.22 15.89 -2.20
N GLU A 58 16.16 15.73 -3.00
CA GLU A 58 14.77 15.70 -2.55
C GLU A 58 14.10 14.42 -3.06
N LEU A 59 13.15 13.89 -2.30
CA LEU A 59 12.29 12.79 -2.72
C LEU A 59 10.86 13.29 -2.84
N LEU A 60 10.31 13.18 -4.04
CA LEU A 60 8.99 13.69 -4.39
C LEU A 60 8.12 12.58 -4.99
N GLN A 61 6.81 12.82 -5.00
CA GLN A 61 5.87 12.06 -5.81
C GLN A 61 4.87 13.02 -6.44
N PHE A 62 4.87 13.12 -7.77
CA PHE A 62 3.86 13.92 -8.47
C PHE A 62 2.53 13.18 -8.51
N ARG A 63 1.42 13.93 -8.60
CA ARG A 63 0.06 13.36 -8.70
C ARG A 63 -0.08 12.33 -9.83
N ARG A 64 0.57 12.58 -10.98
CA ARG A 64 0.61 11.67 -12.14
C ARG A 64 1.37 10.37 -11.89
N ASP A 65 2.24 10.35 -10.87
CA ASP A 65 3.10 9.22 -10.55
C ASP A 65 2.48 8.29 -9.50
N VAL A 66 1.46 8.76 -8.76
CA VAL A 66 0.75 7.98 -7.74
C VAL A 66 0.19 6.66 -8.30
N PRO A 67 -0.54 6.63 -9.44
CA PRO A 67 -1.12 5.38 -9.94
C PRO A 67 -0.07 4.34 -10.35
N ALA A 68 1.08 4.79 -10.84
CA ALA A 68 2.20 3.94 -11.24
C ALA A 68 3.17 3.66 -10.09
N ARG A 69 2.87 4.12 -8.87
CA ARG A 69 3.74 4.07 -7.68
C ARG A 69 5.17 4.49 -7.99
N ARG A 70 5.32 5.62 -8.66
CA ARG A 70 6.63 6.16 -9.05
C ARG A 70 7.00 7.31 -8.12
N LEU A 71 8.25 7.32 -7.69
CA LEU A 71 8.89 8.38 -6.92
C LEU A 71 9.85 9.14 -7.82
N GLN A 72 10.23 10.34 -7.41
CA GLN A 72 11.16 11.20 -8.13
C GLN A 72 12.28 11.56 -7.18
N VAL A 73 13.48 11.07 -7.48
CA VAL A 73 14.70 11.55 -6.82
C VAL A 73 15.13 12.80 -7.56
N ARG A 74 14.95 13.96 -6.93
CA ARG A 74 15.36 15.24 -7.48
C ARG A 74 16.78 15.55 -7.00
N LEU A 75 17.70 15.74 -7.95
CA LEU A 75 19.07 16.13 -7.66
C LEU A 75 19.34 17.54 -8.16
N THR A 76 19.98 18.35 -7.32
CA THR A 76 20.47 19.68 -7.67
C THR A 76 21.95 19.78 -7.32
N THR A 77 22.75 20.36 -8.22
CA THR A 77 24.18 20.59 -8.02
C THR A 77 24.49 22.07 -7.96
N GLY A 78 25.55 22.45 -7.24
CA GLY A 78 26.16 23.78 -7.32
C GLY A 78 27.25 23.91 -8.39
N VAL A 79 27.68 22.79 -9.00
CA VAL A 79 28.82 22.74 -9.93
C VAL A 79 28.46 22.12 -11.27
N ASP A 80 29.17 22.53 -12.32
CA ASP A 80 29.04 22.02 -13.68
C ASP A 80 29.81 20.71 -13.89
N GLY A 81 29.49 20.02 -14.99
CA GLY A 81 30.28 18.89 -15.49
C GLY A 81 30.04 17.56 -14.80
N LEU A 82 29.02 17.47 -13.93
CA LEU A 82 28.58 16.21 -13.34
C LEU A 82 27.54 15.53 -14.23
N VAL A 83 27.77 14.27 -14.56
CA VAL A 83 26.86 13.41 -15.33
C VAL A 83 26.36 12.29 -14.42
N VAL A 84 25.05 12.17 -14.27
CA VAL A 84 24.41 11.07 -13.55
C VAL A 84 24.32 9.86 -14.47
N GLU A 85 24.85 8.73 -14.03
CA GLU A 85 24.81 7.45 -14.74
C GLU A 85 23.77 6.49 -14.18
N THR A 86 23.56 6.49 -12.85
CA THR A 86 22.51 5.70 -12.19
C THR A 86 22.03 6.41 -10.92
N VAL A 87 20.77 6.14 -10.55
CA VAL A 87 20.19 6.58 -9.29
C VAL A 87 19.45 5.40 -8.65
N GLU A 88 19.91 4.99 -7.48
CA GLU A 88 19.24 3.98 -6.65
C GLU A 88 18.66 4.67 -5.42
N LEU A 89 17.34 4.61 -5.24
CA LEU A 89 16.72 5.01 -3.98
C LEU A 89 16.94 3.92 -2.94
N VAL A 90 17.39 4.30 -1.75
CA VAL A 90 17.48 3.44 -0.58
C VAL A 90 16.60 4.04 0.51
N ALA A 91 15.44 3.42 0.71
CA ALA A 91 14.48 3.80 1.73
C ALA A 91 14.08 2.55 2.53
N ARG A 92 14.49 2.49 3.80
CA ARG A 92 14.12 1.38 4.70
C ARG A 92 12.60 1.28 4.79
N GLY A 93 12.06 0.07 4.70
CA GLY A 93 10.62 -0.19 4.70
C GLY A 93 9.92 0.10 3.37
N LEU A 94 10.61 0.63 2.35
CA LEU A 94 10.01 0.91 1.04
C LEU A 94 10.88 0.32 -0.08
N PRO A 95 10.57 -0.90 -0.55
CA PRO A 95 11.28 -1.52 -1.66
C PRO A 95 11.20 -0.65 -2.93
N THR A 96 12.32 -0.52 -3.63
CA THR A 96 12.42 0.23 -4.88
C THR A 96 13.24 -0.51 -5.92
N ALA A 97 12.96 -0.24 -7.20
CA ALA A 97 13.80 -0.68 -8.30
C ALA A 97 14.82 0.39 -8.66
N GLU A 98 15.99 0.00 -9.15
CA GLU A 98 16.99 0.94 -9.64
C GLU A 98 16.45 1.78 -10.81
N SER A 99 16.80 3.08 -10.83
CA SER A 99 16.53 3.95 -11.96
C SER A 99 17.78 4.09 -12.83
N THR A 100 17.67 3.67 -14.08
CA THR A 100 18.72 3.91 -15.07
C THR A 100 18.63 5.35 -15.54
N ALA A 101 19.61 6.17 -15.16
CA ALA A 101 19.77 7.54 -15.62
C ALA A 101 20.82 7.57 -16.74
N THR A 102 20.40 7.44 -17.99
CA THR A 102 21.36 7.30 -19.11
C THR A 102 22.11 8.61 -19.39
N GLY A 103 23.21 8.85 -18.67
CA GLY A 103 24.21 9.89 -18.96
C GLY A 103 23.67 11.32 -18.93
N VAL A 104 22.80 11.63 -17.96
CA VAL A 104 22.16 12.94 -17.88
C VAL A 104 23.09 13.93 -17.17
N ALA A 105 23.47 15.01 -17.85
CA ALA A 105 24.29 16.07 -17.27
C ALA A 105 23.46 16.96 -16.32
N LEU A 106 23.94 17.12 -15.08
CA LEU A 106 23.43 18.11 -14.15
C LEU A 106 23.96 19.50 -14.53
N ARG A 107 23.14 20.53 -14.32
CA ARG A 107 23.53 21.93 -14.45
C ARG A 107 23.38 22.64 -13.11
N PRO A 108 24.27 23.57 -12.74
CA PRO A 108 24.19 24.35 -11.52
C PRO A 108 22.80 24.98 -11.33
N GLY A 109 22.21 24.76 -10.15
CA GLY A 109 20.92 25.34 -9.77
C GLY A 109 19.70 24.84 -10.56
N MET A 110 19.88 23.89 -11.50
CA MET A 110 18.80 23.33 -12.29
C MET A 110 18.46 21.92 -11.80
N PRO A 111 17.34 21.72 -11.07
CA PRO A 111 16.98 20.41 -10.56
C PRO A 111 16.63 19.45 -11.69
N LEU A 112 17.02 18.18 -11.53
CA LEU A 112 16.63 17.09 -12.42
C LEU A 112 15.99 15.95 -11.63
N ASP A 113 14.87 15.46 -12.15
CA ASP A 113 14.04 14.42 -11.54
C ASP A 113 14.34 13.06 -12.17
N PHE A 114 14.71 12.10 -11.33
CA PHE A 114 14.99 10.73 -11.73
C PHE A 114 13.86 9.80 -11.24
N PRO A 115 13.08 9.21 -12.16
CA PRO A 115 11.95 8.38 -11.79
C PRO A 115 12.39 7.04 -11.21
N VAL A 116 11.89 6.69 -10.03
CA VAL A 116 12.18 5.44 -9.33
C VAL A 116 10.86 4.69 -9.06
N PRO A 117 10.66 3.49 -9.62
CA PRO A 117 9.51 2.64 -9.25
C PRO A 117 9.59 2.19 -7.79
N ALA A 118 8.48 2.29 -7.06
CA ALA A 118 8.36 1.84 -5.68
C ALA A 118 7.37 0.66 -5.55
N GLY A 119 7.78 -0.35 -4.79
CA GLY A 119 6.93 -1.45 -4.35
C GLY A 119 5.99 -1.02 -3.21
N ALA A 120 5.23 -1.98 -2.69
CA ALA A 120 4.48 -1.80 -1.46
C ALA A 120 5.43 -1.79 -0.25
N GLY A 121 5.10 -1.02 0.79
CA GLY A 121 5.87 -0.94 2.01
C GLY A 121 6.01 -2.29 2.72
N ASP A 122 7.19 -2.53 3.31
CA ASP A 122 7.46 -3.68 4.15
C ASP A 122 7.07 -3.38 5.60
N CYS A 123 5.97 -3.98 6.04
CA CYS A 123 5.37 -3.71 7.35
C CYS A 123 6.09 -4.40 8.51
N ALA A 124 7.08 -5.26 8.24
CA ALA A 124 7.94 -5.82 9.29
C ALA A 124 9.06 -4.86 9.68
N VAL A 125 9.24 -3.75 8.95
CA VAL A 125 10.37 -2.84 9.09
C VAL A 125 9.90 -1.40 9.23
N GLU A 126 10.34 -0.74 10.31
CA GLU A 126 10.09 0.69 10.51
C GLU A 126 10.75 1.56 9.43
N PRO A 127 10.03 2.53 8.84
CA PRO A 127 10.56 3.36 7.78
C PRO A 127 11.70 4.24 8.27
N GLY A 128 12.72 4.41 7.42
CA GLY A 128 13.90 5.22 7.72
C GLY A 128 14.02 6.44 6.81
N ALA A 129 14.96 7.33 7.13
CA ALA A 129 15.28 8.47 6.28
C ALA A 129 15.78 7.99 4.89
N PRO A 130 15.22 8.49 3.79
CA PRO A 130 15.62 8.06 2.45
C PRO A 130 16.98 8.63 2.05
N THR A 131 17.78 7.81 1.36
CA THR A 131 19.02 8.23 0.71
C THR A 131 19.02 7.80 -0.75
N ALA A 132 19.76 8.50 -1.61
CA ALA A 132 20.04 8.05 -2.97
C ALA A 132 21.51 7.65 -3.09
N ARG A 133 21.79 6.47 -3.66
CA ARG A 133 23.12 6.12 -4.17
C ARG A 133 23.18 6.56 -5.62
N VAL A 134 24.08 7.48 -5.92
CA VAL A 134 24.18 8.13 -7.23
C VAL A 134 25.55 7.83 -7.81
N ARG A 135 25.59 7.21 -8.99
CA ARG A 135 26.84 7.05 -9.74
C ARG A 135 27.02 8.26 -10.66
N LEU A 136 28.11 8.97 -10.46
CA LEU A 136 28.47 10.18 -11.18
C LEU A 136 29.70 9.95 -12.05
N ARG A 137 29.76 10.68 -13.16
CA ARG A 137 30.96 10.88 -13.97
C ARG A 137 31.24 12.37 -14.09
N ASP A 138 32.48 12.79 -13.87
CA ASP A 138 32.88 14.19 -14.03
C ASP A 138 33.38 14.51 -15.45
N GLY A 139 33.76 15.77 -15.68
CA GLY A 139 34.28 16.25 -16.96
C GLY A 139 35.63 15.65 -17.39
N THR A 140 36.36 15.00 -16.48
CA THR A 140 37.59 14.26 -16.79
C THR A 140 37.31 12.80 -17.17
N GLY A 141 36.06 12.36 -16.98
CA GLY A 141 35.63 10.97 -17.18
C GLY A 141 35.81 10.10 -15.93
N ALA A 142 36.28 10.65 -14.81
CA ALA A 142 36.40 9.90 -13.57
C ALA A 142 35.00 9.59 -13.01
N ARG A 143 34.84 8.36 -12.49
CA ARG A 143 33.58 7.88 -11.91
C ARG A 143 33.67 7.81 -10.41
N ARG A 144 32.59 8.20 -9.73
CA ARG A 144 32.43 8.06 -8.28
C ARG A 144 30.99 7.73 -7.92
N GLU A 145 30.80 6.97 -6.84
CA GLU A 145 29.50 6.77 -6.22
C GLU A 145 29.39 7.64 -4.99
N VAL A 146 28.24 8.28 -4.80
CA VAL A 146 27.97 9.16 -3.66
C VAL A 146 26.62 8.80 -3.05
N THR A 147 26.52 8.97 -1.73
CA THR A 147 25.25 8.82 -1.00
C THR A 147 24.71 10.21 -0.65
N VAL A 148 23.51 10.51 -1.15
CA VAL A 148 22.83 11.78 -0.94
C VAL A 148 21.66 11.56 0.01
N LEU A 149 21.62 12.29 1.12
CA LEU A 149 20.44 12.30 2.00
C LEU A 149 19.31 13.06 1.30
N LEU A 150 18.11 12.47 1.24
CA LEU A 150 16.98 13.09 0.56
C LEU A 150 16.02 13.74 1.56
N GLN A 151 15.66 14.99 1.29
CA GLN A 151 14.53 15.63 1.97
C GLN A 151 13.23 15.11 1.37
N ASP A 152 12.34 14.52 2.18
CA ASP A 152 11.13 13.87 1.68
C ASP A 152 9.83 14.45 2.27
N GLY A 153 9.93 15.36 3.25
CA GLY A 153 8.78 15.90 3.96
C GLY A 153 7.89 14.82 4.58
N GLY A 154 8.48 13.68 5.00
CA GLY A 154 7.78 12.52 5.55
C GLY A 154 7.04 11.67 4.52
N LEU A 155 7.35 11.80 3.22
CA LEU A 155 6.75 11.00 2.15
C LEU A 155 6.93 9.50 2.38
N VAL A 156 8.14 9.03 2.74
CA VAL A 156 8.41 7.60 2.95
C VAL A 156 7.55 7.07 4.09
N HIS A 157 7.49 7.80 5.20
CA HIS A 157 6.68 7.41 6.36
C HIS A 157 5.19 7.40 6.02
N ARG A 158 4.69 8.35 5.23
CA ARG A 158 3.27 8.34 4.80
C ARG A 158 2.97 7.13 3.92
N LEU A 159 3.78 6.88 2.90
CA LEU A 159 3.60 5.74 1.99
C LEU A 159 3.64 4.41 2.74
N HIS A 160 4.64 4.22 3.59
CA HIS A 160 4.78 3.02 4.42
C HIS A 160 3.56 2.80 5.31
N ARG A 161 3.15 3.82 6.07
CA ARG A 161 1.98 3.75 6.95
C ARG A 161 0.70 3.43 6.18
N ASP A 162 0.51 4.05 5.01
CA ASP A 162 -0.69 3.86 4.21
C ASP A 162 -0.71 2.46 3.58
N ASP A 163 0.42 1.97 3.07
CA ASP A 163 0.56 0.60 2.57
C ASP A 163 0.34 -0.45 3.68
N CYS A 164 0.84 -0.20 4.88
CA CYS A 164 0.70 -1.14 5.99
C CYS A 164 -0.71 -1.16 6.58
N ALA A 165 -1.39 -0.03 6.60
CA ALA A 165 -2.81 0.00 6.92
C ALA A 165 -3.63 -0.79 5.89
N GLU A 166 -3.33 -0.64 4.61
CA GLU A 166 -4.02 -1.38 3.55
C GLU A 166 -3.73 -2.89 3.62
N GLN A 167 -2.47 -3.29 3.84
CA GLN A 167 -2.10 -4.70 4.03
C GLN A 167 -2.77 -5.31 5.26
N SER A 168 -2.79 -4.58 6.39
CA SER A 168 -3.49 -5.01 7.60
C SER A 168 -4.97 -5.23 7.33
N LEU A 169 -5.65 -4.26 6.69
CA LEU A 169 -7.05 -4.39 6.30
C LEU A 169 -7.28 -5.62 5.41
N ARG A 170 -6.47 -5.77 4.35
CA ARG A 170 -6.57 -6.90 3.40
C ARG A 170 -6.26 -8.26 4.02
N SER A 171 -5.56 -8.31 5.15
CA SER A 171 -5.32 -9.55 5.90
C SER A 171 -6.49 -9.95 6.79
N LEU A 172 -7.39 -9.00 7.11
CA LEU A 172 -8.52 -9.20 8.00
C LEU A 172 -9.82 -9.45 7.24
N VAL A 173 -10.02 -8.75 6.12
CA VAL A 173 -11.30 -8.74 5.41
C VAL A 173 -11.15 -8.78 3.89
N THR A 174 -12.12 -9.41 3.23
CA THR A 174 -12.45 -9.13 1.82
C THR A 174 -13.59 -8.13 1.75
N ILE A 175 -13.55 -7.25 0.75
CA ILE A 175 -14.57 -6.24 0.51
C ILE A 175 -14.96 -6.34 -0.96
N GLU A 176 -16.22 -6.63 -1.24
CA GLU A 176 -16.70 -6.93 -2.58
C GLU A 176 -18.11 -6.36 -2.82
N VAL A 177 -18.45 -6.14 -4.08
CA VAL A 177 -19.83 -5.85 -4.49
C VAL A 177 -20.52 -7.18 -4.70
N THR A 178 -21.63 -7.43 -4.01
CA THR A 178 -22.38 -8.69 -4.11
C THR A 178 -23.69 -8.55 -4.86
N ALA A 179 -24.21 -7.33 -4.99
CA ALA A 179 -25.41 -7.04 -5.75
C ALA A 179 -25.39 -5.61 -6.29
N ILE A 180 -25.98 -5.45 -7.47
CA ILE A 180 -26.25 -4.16 -8.12
C ILE A 180 -27.64 -4.27 -8.73
N ASP A 181 -28.53 -3.34 -8.39
CA ASP A 181 -29.89 -3.29 -8.93
C ASP A 181 -30.24 -1.87 -9.35
N ALA A 182 -30.80 -1.71 -10.54
CA ALA A 182 -31.29 -0.43 -11.00
C ALA A 182 -32.70 -0.21 -10.42
N VAL A 183 -32.91 0.95 -9.80
CA VAL A 183 -34.19 1.30 -9.17
C VAL A 183 -34.63 2.70 -9.59
N PRO A 184 -35.95 2.93 -9.73
CA PRO A 184 -36.49 4.27 -9.83
C PRO A 184 -36.42 4.96 -8.46
N THR A 185 -36.12 6.26 -8.45
CA THR A 185 -36.20 7.12 -7.27
C THR A 185 -36.82 8.46 -7.65
N ASP A 186 -37.22 9.25 -6.67
CA ASP A 186 -37.77 10.59 -6.89
C ASP A 186 -36.77 11.53 -7.60
N ASP A 187 -35.45 11.30 -7.42
CA ASP A 187 -34.36 12.05 -8.04
C ASP A 187 -33.91 11.46 -9.40
N GLY A 188 -34.64 10.47 -9.90
CA GLY A 188 -34.37 9.75 -11.15
C GLY A 188 -33.81 8.34 -10.94
N PRO A 189 -33.38 7.66 -12.03
CA PRO A 189 -32.81 6.33 -11.95
C PRO A 189 -31.55 6.31 -11.08
N ALA A 190 -31.48 5.36 -10.14
CA ALA A 190 -30.32 5.11 -9.30
C ALA A 190 -29.92 3.64 -9.32
N LEU A 191 -28.73 3.34 -8.81
CA LEU A 191 -28.33 1.99 -8.48
C LEU A 191 -28.40 1.79 -6.96
N GLU A 192 -28.99 0.67 -6.54
CA GLU A 192 -28.79 0.11 -5.22
C GLU A 192 -27.67 -0.93 -5.31
N VAL A 193 -26.64 -0.77 -4.47
CA VAL A 193 -25.41 -1.56 -4.50
C VAL A 193 -25.17 -2.12 -3.11
N VAL A 194 -24.99 -3.43 -3.01
CA VAL A 194 -24.63 -4.08 -1.75
C VAL A 194 -23.14 -4.36 -1.74
N VAL A 195 -22.44 -3.75 -0.79
CA VAL A 195 -21.02 -4.03 -0.53
C VAL A 195 -20.91 -4.91 0.70
N ARG A 196 -20.34 -6.10 0.54
CA ARG A 196 -20.11 -7.05 1.63
C ARG A 196 -18.69 -6.94 2.15
N LEU A 197 -18.55 -6.85 3.48
CA LEU A 197 -17.29 -7.03 4.18
C LEU A 197 -17.31 -8.42 4.82
N SER A 198 -16.42 -9.31 4.40
CA SER A 198 -16.31 -10.68 4.92
C SER A 198 -14.98 -10.87 5.65
N ARG A 199 -15.01 -11.48 6.84
CA ARG A 199 -13.83 -11.78 7.63
C ARG A 199 -13.05 -12.93 6.99
N ILE A 200 -11.74 -12.76 6.87
CA ILE A 200 -10.81 -13.82 6.44
C ILE A 200 -9.70 -14.07 7.46
N GLY A 201 -9.52 -13.18 8.44
CA GLY A 201 -8.50 -13.31 9.47
C GLY A 201 -8.73 -12.41 10.68
N GLY A 202 -8.17 -12.83 11.82
CA GLY A 202 -8.16 -12.08 13.07
C GLY A 202 -9.54 -11.80 13.67
N THR A 203 -9.56 -11.05 14.78
CA THR A 203 -10.79 -10.60 15.47
C THR A 203 -10.87 -9.09 15.63
N THR A 204 -9.89 -8.36 15.06
CA THR A 204 -9.88 -6.90 15.09
C THR A 204 -11.13 -6.35 14.39
N PRO A 205 -11.87 -5.42 15.03
CA PRO A 205 -13.05 -4.83 14.41
C PRO A 205 -12.69 -3.97 13.19
N VAL A 206 -13.51 -4.04 12.14
CA VAL A 206 -13.40 -3.16 10.97
C VAL A 206 -14.69 -2.35 10.86
N ARG A 207 -14.58 -1.03 10.92
CA ARG A 207 -15.71 -0.11 10.89
C ARG A 207 -15.74 0.64 9.56
N VAL A 208 -16.90 0.66 8.90
CA VAL A 208 -17.16 1.65 7.87
C VAL A 208 -17.54 2.95 8.58
N THR A 209 -16.71 3.98 8.46
CA THR A 209 -16.91 5.26 9.16
C THR A 209 -17.37 6.37 8.22
N GLY A 210 -17.32 6.14 6.91
CA GLY A 210 -17.80 7.10 5.92
C GLY A 210 -17.76 6.54 4.52
N LEU A 211 -18.25 7.35 3.57
CA LEU A 211 -18.18 7.10 2.14
C LEU A 211 -17.26 8.14 1.50
N GLY A 212 -16.44 7.70 0.56
CA GLY A 212 -15.57 8.57 -0.22
C GLY A 212 -16.32 9.24 -1.37
N SER A 213 -15.80 10.36 -1.85
CA SER A 213 -16.35 11.06 -3.01
C SER A 213 -16.19 10.24 -4.31
N ASN A 214 -17.20 10.27 -5.16
CA ASN A 214 -17.14 9.82 -6.55
C ASN A 214 -17.42 11.03 -7.48
N THR A 215 -16.71 11.14 -8.60
CA THR A 215 -16.83 12.27 -9.52
C THR A 215 -18.17 12.30 -10.26
N VAL A 216 -18.74 11.12 -10.53
CA VAL A 216 -19.94 10.93 -11.36
C VAL A 216 -21.16 10.67 -10.50
N TYR A 217 -21.00 9.87 -9.44
CA TYR A 217 -22.07 9.48 -8.54
C TYR A 217 -22.12 10.31 -7.26
N SER A 218 -23.32 10.69 -6.84
CA SER A 218 -23.62 10.92 -5.42
C SER A 218 -23.83 9.55 -4.77
N VAL A 219 -22.98 9.22 -3.79
CA VAL A 219 -23.00 7.92 -3.10
C VAL A 219 -23.52 8.13 -1.68
N THR A 220 -24.58 7.42 -1.31
CA THR A 220 -25.23 7.52 0.00
C THR A 220 -25.45 6.15 0.62
N ALA A 221 -25.38 6.04 1.94
CA ALA A 221 -25.75 4.81 2.64
C ALA A 221 -27.27 4.77 2.83
N ARG A 222 -27.86 3.58 2.64
CA ARG A 222 -29.30 3.34 2.84
C ARG A 222 -29.66 2.91 4.26
N GLY A 223 -28.68 2.96 5.17
CA GLY A 223 -28.81 2.62 6.58
C GLY A 223 -27.60 3.09 7.39
N PRO A 224 -27.48 2.69 8.67
CA PRO A 224 -26.29 2.95 9.46
C PRO A 224 -25.06 2.28 8.83
N LEU A 225 -23.90 2.93 8.94
CA LEU A 225 -22.65 2.34 8.47
C LEU A 225 -22.25 1.14 9.35
N PRO A 226 -21.93 -0.03 8.77
CA PRO A 226 -21.75 -1.24 9.54
C PRO A 226 -20.39 -1.30 10.23
N THR A 227 -20.33 -2.14 11.26
CA THR A 227 -19.10 -2.58 11.91
C THR A 227 -19.02 -4.09 11.82
N LEU A 228 -17.96 -4.60 11.20
CA LEU A 228 -17.59 -6.00 11.26
C LEU A 228 -16.81 -6.23 12.56
N ASP A 229 -17.52 -6.68 13.60
CA ASP A 229 -16.94 -7.07 14.89
C ASP A 229 -16.75 -8.60 14.91
N ARG A 230 -17.48 -9.33 15.75
CA ARG A 230 -17.33 -10.79 15.87
C ARG A 230 -18.10 -11.61 14.83
N GLN A 231 -18.83 -10.95 13.92
CA GLN A 231 -19.53 -11.61 12.83
C GLN A 231 -18.55 -12.02 11.72
N GLU A 232 -18.96 -13.02 10.93
CA GLU A 232 -18.22 -13.45 9.74
C GLU A 232 -18.38 -12.48 8.56
N ALA A 233 -19.52 -11.78 8.48
CA ALA A 233 -19.76 -10.80 7.44
C ALA A 233 -20.77 -9.73 7.87
N VAL A 234 -20.69 -8.56 7.24
CA VAL A 234 -21.69 -7.48 7.32
C VAL A 234 -21.88 -6.85 5.94
N ASP A 235 -23.09 -6.39 5.68
CA ASP A 235 -23.45 -5.72 4.42
C ASP A 235 -23.58 -4.21 4.64
N LEU A 236 -23.16 -3.46 3.62
CA LEU A 236 -23.32 -2.03 3.47
C LEU A 236 -24.18 -1.77 2.23
N ASP A 237 -25.41 -1.31 2.46
CA ASP A 237 -26.33 -0.93 1.39
C ASP A 237 -26.06 0.51 0.94
N LEU A 238 -25.72 0.68 -0.33
CA LEU A 238 -25.42 1.96 -0.95
C LEU A 238 -26.47 2.31 -2.00
N ARG A 239 -26.70 3.61 -2.17
CA ARG A 239 -27.40 4.19 -3.31
C ARG A 239 -26.47 5.11 -4.07
N LEU A 240 -26.35 4.85 -5.37
CA LEU A 240 -25.53 5.59 -6.31
C LEU A 240 -26.45 6.29 -7.30
N LEU A 241 -26.49 7.62 -7.25
CA LEU A 241 -27.27 8.46 -8.16
C LEU A 241 -26.31 9.24 -9.08
N PRO A 242 -26.42 9.15 -10.42
CA PRO A 242 -25.65 9.99 -11.32
C PRO A 242 -25.91 11.48 -11.04
N ALA A 243 -24.88 12.15 -10.52
CA ALA A 243 -24.94 13.54 -10.07
C ALA A 243 -24.26 14.51 -11.04
N ARG A 244 -23.34 14.02 -11.88
CA ARG A 244 -22.70 14.80 -12.94
C ARG A 244 -22.81 14.10 -14.28
N CYS A 245 -23.45 14.78 -15.23
CA CYS A 245 -23.70 14.28 -16.59
C CYS A 245 -23.00 15.09 -17.68
N ASP A 246 -22.11 16.02 -17.31
CA ASP A 246 -21.32 16.76 -18.29
C ASP A 246 -20.23 15.87 -18.93
N VAL A 247 -19.85 16.22 -20.16
CA VAL A 247 -18.89 15.43 -20.96
C VAL A 247 -17.54 15.25 -20.26
N HIS A 248 -17.10 16.21 -19.45
CA HIS A 248 -15.83 16.11 -18.72
C HIS A 248 -15.92 15.06 -17.60
N ALA A 249 -17.04 15.03 -16.86
CA ALA A 249 -17.28 14.03 -15.83
C ALA A 249 -17.30 12.60 -16.39
N LEU A 250 -17.98 12.38 -17.51
CA LEU A 250 -18.17 11.03 -18.07
C LEU A 250 -16.99 10.57 -18.94
N GLY A 251 -16.41 11.48 -19.73
CA GLY A 251 -15.37 11.14 -20.71
C GLY A 251 -13.96 10.99 -20.13
N GLU A 252 -13.67 11.65 -19.00
CA GLU A 252 -12.31 11.67 -18.41
C GLU A 252 -12.23 10.95 -17.06
N SER A 253 -13.35 10.46 -16.53
CA SER A 253 -13.38 9.79 -15.24
C SER A 253 -13.00 8.31 -15.36
N TYR A 254 -11.72 8.02 -15.16
CA TYR A 254 -11.21 6.67 -14.90
C TYR A 254 -11.68 6.07 -13.56
N ARG A 255 -12.53 6.79 -12.80
CA ARG A 255 -12.97 6.42 -11.45
C ARG A 255 -14.47 6.20 -11.34
N THR A 256 -15.21 6.26 -12.46
CA THR A 256 -16.68 6.18 -12.47
C THR A 256 -17.17 4.91 -11.79
N GLY A 257 -16.61 3.75 -12.15
CA GLY A 257 -16.95 2.47 -11.55
C GLY A 257 -16.23 2.13 -10.24
N LEU A 258 -15.57 3.08 -9.58
CA LEU A 258 -14.91 2.85 -8.28
C LEU A 258 -15.78 3.36 -7.12
N ILE A 259 -15.78 2.62 -6.01
CA ILE A 259 -16.53 2.99 -4.80
C ILE A 259 -15.55 3.43 -3.72
N GLY A 260 -15.67 4.68 -3.26
CA GLY A 260 -14.89 5.19 -2.15
C GLY A 260 -15.53 4.83 -0.82
N LEU A 261 -14.76 4.22 0.08
CA LEU A 261 -15.14 3.96 1.47
C LEU A 261 -14.15 4.69 2.40
N VAL A 262 -14.56 4.91 3.65
CA VAL A 262 -13.66 5.31 4.73
C VAL A 262 -13.77 4.25 5.83
N LEU A 263 -12.65 3.61 6.14
CA LEU A 263 -12.57 2.44 7.02
C LEU A 263 -11.66 2.71 8.21
N ALA A 264 -12.01 2.18 9.37
CA ALA A 264 -11.16 2.16 10.57
C ALA A 264 -10.95 0.71 11.02
N VAL A 265 -9.70 0.35 11.38
CA VAL A 265 -9.32 -0.99 11.82
C VAL A 265 -8.89 -0.92 13.29
N GLY A 266 -9.56 -1.65 14.17
CA GLY A 266 -9.28 -1.62 15.60
C GLY A 266 -9.40 -0.20 16.17
N ASP A 267 -8.31 0.28 16.77
CA ASP A 267 -8.19 1.63 17.33
C ASP A 267 -7.50 2.63 16.37
N ASP A 268 -7.14 2.18 15.16
CA ASP A 268 -6.56 3.06 14.16
C ASP A 268 -7.57 4.10 13.67
N GLY A 269 -7.05 5.27 13.31
CA GLY A 269 -7.85 6.34 12.71
C GLY A 269 -8.46 5.94 11.36
N PRO A 270 -9.59 6.58 10.97
CA PRO A 270 -10.27 6.29 9.71
C PRO A 270 -9.41 6.65 8.50
N ARG A 271 -9.45 5.81 7.46
CA ARG A 271 -8.66 5.95 6.24
C ARG A 271 -9.49 5.71 4.98
N PRO A 272 -9.20 6.43 3.88
CA PRO A 272 -9.85 6.17 2.61
C PRO A 272 -9.44 4.81 2.06
N PHE A 273 -10.42 4.08 1.52
CA PHE A 273 -10.25 2.82 0.81
C PHE A 273 -11.00 2.91 -0.52
N VAL A 274 -10.34 2.49 -1.60
CA VAL A 274 -10.96 2.50 -2.94
C VAL A 274 -11.30 1.08 -3.32
N LEU A 275 -12.58 0.74 -3.20
CA LEU A 275 -13.10 -0.52 -3.69
C LEU A 275 -13.12 -0.48 -5.23
N THR A 276 -12.44 -1.44 -5.83
CA THR A 276 -12.51 -1.71 -7.27
C THR A 276 -13.39 -2.94 -7.46
N PRO A 277 -14.65 -2.77 -7.91
CA PRO A 277 -15.52 -3.91 -8.22
C PRO A 277 -14.93 -4.81 -9.30
N GLU A 278 -15.46 -6.02 -9.42
CA GLU A 278 -15.10 -6.91 -10.51
C GLU A 278 -15.36 -6.27 -11.89
N PRO A 279 -14.65 -6.68 -12.96
CA PRO A 279 -14.75 -6.02 -14.25
C PRO A 279 -16.19 -5.89 -14.80
N ALA A 280 -17.05 -6.91 -14.58
CA ALA A 280 -18.44 -6.89 -15.02
C ALA A 280 -19.28 -5.88 -14.24
N ASP A 281 -19.16 -5.86 -12.91
CA ASP A 281 -19.84 -4.90 -12.04
C ASP A 281 -19.37 -3.47 -12.31
N ARG A 282 -18.06 -3.28 -12.47
CA ARG A 282 -17.48 -1.99 -12.82
C ARG A 282 -18.05 -1.48 -14.15
N ALA A 283 -18.11 -2.33 -15.17
CA ALA A 283 -18.71 -1.99 -16.44
C ALA A 283 -20.20 -1.64 -16.30
N ARG A 284 -20.94 -2.34 -15.44
CA ARG A 284 -22.36 -2.04 -15.16
C ARG A 284 -22.53 -0.66 -14.51
N LEU A 285 -21.68 -0.31 -13.53
CA LEU A 285 -21.66 1.03 -12.93
C LEU A 285 -21.32 2.10 -13.98
N GLU A 286 -20.38 1.84 -14.88
CA GLU A 286 -19.98 2.80 -15.91
C GLU A 286 -21.08 3.01 -16.95
N THR A 287 -21.64 1.92 -17.48
CA THR A 287 -22.74 1.95 -18.47
C THR A 287 -23.98 2.64 -17.93
N PHE A 288 -24.38 2.33 -16.69
CA PHE A 288 -25.56 2.95 -16.09
C PHE A 288 -25.45 4.48 -16.00
N ALA A 289 -24.27 5.00 -15.63
CA ALA A 289 -24.04 6.45 -15.59
C ALA A 289 -24.19 7.08 -16.97
N VAL A 290 -23.59 6.48 -18.00
CA VAL A 290 -23.63 6.99 -19.37
C VAL A 290 -25.07 6.97 -19.92
N GLU A 291 -25.77 5.86 -19.77
CA GLU A 291 -27.15 5.70 -20.28
C GLU A 291 -28.12 6.64 -19.56
N THR A 292 -28.07 6.71 -18.24
CA THR A 292 -28.94 7.60 -17.44
C THR A 292 -28.71 9.06 -17.78
N CYS A 293 -27.45 9.47 -17.97
CA CYS A 293 -27.12 10.84 -18.33
C CYS A 293 -27.55 11.21 -19.75
N ARG A 294 -27.45 10.29 -20.73
CA ARG A 294 -27.95 10.52 -22.09
C ARG A 294 -29.46 10.69 -22.12
N ALA A 295 -30.18 9.83 -21.39
CA ALA A 295 -31.64 9.90 -21.31
C ALA A 295 -32.18 11.19 -20.67
N ARG A 296 -31.36 11.94 -19.91
CA ARG A 296 -31.72 13.26 -19.34
C ARG A 296 -31.56 14.42 -20.33
N THR A 297 -30.83 14.22 -21.42
CA THR A 297 -30.58 15.25 -22.44
C THR A 297 -31.52 15.18 -23.64
N GLU A 298 -32.30 14.10 -23.74
CA GLU A 298 -33.36 13.90 -24.73
C GLU A 298 -34.71 14.40 -24.18
#